data_AF-A0A957GCD4-F1
#
_entry.id   AF-A0A957GCD4-F1
#
_cell.length_a   1.000
_cell.length_b   1.000
_cell.length_c   1.000
_cell.angle_alpha   90.00
_cell.angle_beta   90.00
_cell.angle_gamma   90.00
#
_symmetry.space_group_name_H-M   'P 1'
#
loop_
_entity.id
_entity.type
_entity.pdbx_description
1 polymer ?
#
loop_
_entity_poly.entity_id
_entity_poly.type
_entity_poly.pdbx_seq_one_letter_code
_entity_poly.pdbx_strand_id
1 'polypeptide(L)'
;GDFPGDICPDWSSLAGVYEHSLCFNHFYLPNVIWYGPLKVQFEQVDYLVWCPTCGGSPMKRLGDDYGNWFLIDPLNSANPSDWNTWKIEVRPDGLRMFVNGQQYATLDDTRWVNDPYFGVFGSTDEYSNSTWRWDYVEVRPLDN
;
A
#
# COMPACT_ATOMS: atom_id res chain seq x y z
N GLY A 1 -13.01 7.05 -5.63
CA GLY A 1 -12.78 6.87 -7.07
C GLY A 1 -11.57 7.69 -7.36
N ASP A 2 -10.43 7.02 -7.46
CA ASP A 2 -9.12 7.68 -7.49
C ASP A 2 -9.07 8.76 -8.57
N PHE A 3 -8.52 9.89 -8.17
CA PHE A 3 -8.33 11.09 -8.98
C PHE A 3 -7.82 10.74 -10.39
N PRO A 4 -8.31 11.40 -11.46
CA PRO A 4 -8.23 10.93 -12.85
C PRO A 4 -6.84 11.01 -13.52
N GLY A 5 -5.75 10.91 -12.75
CA GLY A 5 -4.38 10.88 -13.25
C GLY A 5 -3.64 12.22 -13.23
N ASP A 6 -4.24 13.27 -12.67
CA ASP A 6 -3.55 14.55 -12.39
C ASP A 6 -2.72 14.49 -11.09
N ILE A 7 -1.81 15.45 -10.91
CA ILE A 7 -1.04 15.59 -9.67
C ILE A 7 -2.01 15.79 -8.51
N CYS A 8 -1.89 14.96 -7.48
CA CYS A 8 -2.69 15.13 -6.27
C CYS A 8 -2.42 16.51 -5.65
N PRO A 9 -3.44 17.36 -5.53
CA PRO A 9 -3.26 18.73 -5.07
C PRO A 9 -2.91 18.73 -3.59
N ASP A 10 -2.02 19.64 -3.19
CA ASP A 10 -1.56 19.73 -1.80
C ASP A 10 -2.56 20.50 -0.91
N TRP A 11 -2.29 20.54 0.39
CA TRP A 11 -3.10 21.29 1.35
C TRP A 11 -2.81 22.80 1.37
N SER A 12 -2.11 23.35 0.35
CA SER A 12 -1.72 24.77 0.31
C SER A 12 -2.87 25.72 -0.03
N SER A 13 -4.00 25.18 -0.50
CA SER A 13 -5.19 25.95 -0.85
C SER A 13 -6.48 25.25 -0.39
N LEU A 14 -7.56 26.02 -0.24
CA LEU A 14 -8.86 25.45 0.14
C LEU A 14 -9.36 24.43 -0.89
N ALA A 15 -9.12 24.68 -2.18
CA ALA A 15 -9.45 23.73 -3.25
C ALA A 15 -8.62 22.44 -3.14
N GLY A 16 -7.32 22.59 -2.88
CA GLY A 16 -6.44 21.45 -2.67
C GLY A 16 -6.84 20.59 -1.48
N VAL A 17 -7.34 21.16 -0.38
CA VAL A 17 -7.92 20.37 0.74
C VAL A 17 -9.08 19.47 0.30
N TYR A 18 -10.02 20.00 -0.49
CA TYR A 18 -11.18 19.23 -0.96
C TYR A 18 -10.78 18.18 -2.00
N GLU A 19 -9.95 18.57 -2.98
CA GLU A 19 -9.51 17.67 -4.04
C GLU A 19 -8.53 16.60 -3.54
N HIS A 20 -7.78 16.88 -2.48
CA HIS A 20 -6.90 15.90 -1.85
C HIS A 20 -7.66 14.73 -1.22
N SER A 21 -8.89 14.94 -0.76
CA SER A 21 -9.76 13.83 -0.33
C SER A 21 -10.11 12.86 -1.47
N LEU A 22 -9.93 13.28 -2.73
CA LEU A 22 -10.17 12.48 -3.94
C LEU A 22 -8.94 11.71 -4.40
N CYS A 23 -7.80 11.86 -3.71
CA CYS A 23 -6.53 11.26 -4.07
C CYS A 23 -6.15 10.07 -3.19
N PHE A 24 -5.76 8.96 -3.82
CA PHE A 24 -5.33 7.75 -3.12
C PHE A 24 -6.32 7.36 -2.01
N ASN A 25 -7.57 7.19 -2.40
CA ASN A 25 -8.65 6.71 -1.53
C ASN A 25 -9.12 5.33 -1.97
N HIS A 26 -9.45 4.49 -1.00
CA HIS A 26 -10.11 3.19 -1.19
C HIS A 26 -9.22 2.11 -1.85
N PHE A 27 -8.13 1.73 -1.18
CA PHE A 27 -7.33 0.57 -1.58
C PHE A 27 -6.70 -0.15 -0.40
N TYR A 28 -6.25 -1.37 -0.64
CA TYR A 28 -5.38 -2.10 0.29
C TYR A 28 -3.91 -1.89 -0.09
N LEU A 29 -3.07 -1.57 0.89
CA LEU A 29 -1.67 -1.26 0.69
C LEU A 29 -0.75 -2.17 1.51
N PRO A 30 -0.03 -3.11 0.88
CA PRO A 30 1.15 -3.73 1.46
C PRO A 30 2.37 -2.81 1.27
N ASN A 31 2.64 -1.96 2.25
CA ASN A 31 3.81 -1.08 2.27
C ASN A 31 5.07 -1.87 2.65
N VAL A 32 5.98 -2.07 1.69
CA VAL A 32 7.26 -2.77 1.90
C VAL A 32 8.30 -1.78 2.41
N ILE A 33 8.84 -2.03 3.60
CA ILE A 33 9.80 -1.14 4.25
C ILE A 33 11.13 -1.88 4.44
N TRP A 34 12.21 -1.24 4.03
CA TRP A 34 13.57 -1.73 4.25
C TRP A 34 14.21 -1.02 5.45
N TYR A 35 14.71 -1.80 6.41
CA TYR A 35 15.42 -1.26 7.59
C TYR A 35 16.61 -2.14 8.02
N GLY A 36 17.13 -2.95 7.10
CA GLY A 36 18.00 -4.10 7.38
C GLY A 36 17.32 -5.35 6.84
N PRO A 37 16.50 -6.07 7.62
CA PRO A 37 15.46 -6.96 7.10
C PRO A 37 14.38 -6.18 6.34
N LEU A 38 13.60 -6.88 5.52
CA LEU A 38 12.33 -6.36 5.00
C LEU A 38 11.24 -6.52 6.06
N LYS A 39 10.34 -5.54 6.14
CA LYS A 39 9.06 -5.65 6.85
C LYS A 39 7.93 -5.20 5.93
N VAL A 40 6.72 -5.67 6.21
CA VAL A 40 5.53 -5.25 5.47
C VAL A 40 4.51 -4.74 6.45
N GLN A 41 4.14 -3.47 6.27
CA GLN A 41 3.00 -2.87 6.92
C GLN A 41 1.82 -2.97 5.97
N PHE A 42 0.77 -3.66 6.38
CA PHE A 42 -0.44 -3.76 5.58
C PHE A 42 -1.51 -2.85 6.16
N GLU A 43 -2.12 -2.03 5.31
CA GLU A 43 -3.14 -1.07 5.69
C GLU A 43 -4.28 -1.09 4.68
N GLN A 44 -5.51 -1.02 5.18
CA GLN A 44 -6.65 -0.57 4.40
C GLN A 44 -6.64 0.96 4.42
N VAL A 45 -6.66 1.59 3.24
CA VAL A 45 -6.48 3.04 3.06
C VAL A 45 -7.76 3.62 2.47
N ASP A 46 -8.40 4.51 3.23
CA ASP A 46 -9.63 5.18 2.83
C ASP A 46 -9.41 6.63 2.45
N TYR A 47 -8.46 7.28 3.10
CA TYR A 47 -8.19 8.69 2.88
C TYR A 47 -6.74 9.05 3.22
N LEU A 48 -6.32 10.17 2.65
CA LEU A 48 -5.05 10.80 2.98
C LEU A 48 -5.24 11.94 3.98
N VAL A 49 -4.33 12.04 4.94
CA VAL A 49 -4.25 13.13 5.92
C VAL A 49 -2.92 13.83 5.84
N TRP A 50 -2.95 15.16 5.75
CA TRP A 50 -1.77 15.98 5.94
C TRP A 50 -1.48 16.17 7.43
N CYS A 51 -0.40 15.55 7.92
CA CYS A 51 0.07 15.66 9.30
C CYS A 51 1.57 16.00 9.34
N PRO A 52 1.95 17.29 9.31
CA PRO A 52 3.35 17.72 9.30
C PRO A 52 4.09 17.40 10.61
N THR A 53 3.37 17.12 11.70
CA THR A 53 3.92 16.81 13.01
C THR A 53 4.03 15.31 13.29
N CYS A 54 3.56 14.44 12.39
CA CYS A 54 3.52 12.99 12.61
C CYS A 54 4.87 12.27 12.31
N GLY A 55 5.93 13.00 11.96
CA GLY A 55 7.24 12.43 11.56
C GLY A 55 7.20 11.67 10.22
N GLY A 56 8.35 11.44 9.57
CA GLY A 56 8.41 10.84 8.23
C GLY A 56 7.72 11.71 7.17
N SER A 57 7.04 11.10 6.18
CA SER A 57 6.23 11.86 5.22
C SER A 57 5.10 12.63 5.94
N PRO A 58 4.91 13.92 5.65
CA PRO A 58 3.77 14.68 6.15
C PRO A 58 2.45 14.17 5.59
N MET A 59 2.47 13.37 4.51
CA MET A 59 1.30 12.71 3.96
C MET A 59 1.09 11.35 4.62
N LYS A 60 -0.05 11.17 5.29
CA LYS A 60 -0.44 9.91 5.94
C LYS A 60 -1.57 9.25 5.18
N ARG A 61 -1.50 7.93 5.08
CA ARG A 61 -2.53 7.04 4.53
C ARG A 61 -3.22 6.41 5.72
N LEU A 62 -4.53 6.53 5.83
CA LEU A 62 -5.28 6.00 6.97
C LEU A 62 -6.52 5.25 6.47
N GLY A 63 -6.83 4.15 7.16
CA GLY A 63 -8.16 3.55 7.15
C GLY A 63 -9.04 4.21 8.21
N ASP A 64 -10.35 4.19 8.00
CA ASP A 64 -11.33 4.57 9.01
C ASP A 64 -11.37 3.59 10.20
N ASP A 65 -10.89 2.36 10.00
CA ASP A 65 -10.71 1.33 11.01
C ASP A 65 -9.24 1.19 11.40
N TYR A 66 -8.87 1.89 12.47
CA TYR A 66 -7.53 1.82 13.08
C TYR A 66 -7.14 0.43 13.60
N GLY A 67 -8.05 -0.55 13.62
CA GLY A 67 -7.78 -1.94 13.99
C GLY A 67 -7.35 -2.83 12.82
N ASN A 68 -7.60 -2.41 11.57
CA ASN A 68 -7.38 -3.22 10.36
C ASN A 68 -6.02 -2.95 9.68
N TRP A 69 -4.99 -2.71 10.49
CA TRP A 69 -3.60 -2.75 10.02
C TRP A 69 -2.80 -3.79 10.78
N PHE A 70 -1.77 -4.32 10.14
CA PHE A 70 -0.81 -5.20 10.80
C PHE A 70 0.59 -4.99 10.25
N LEU A 71 1.58 -5.38 11.04
CA LEU A 71 2.99 -5.34 10.68
C LEU A 71 3.57 -6.75 10.72
N ILE A 72 4.20 -7.16 9.62
CA ILE A 72 5.05 -8.34 9.57
C ILE A 72 6.50 -7.87 9.69
N ASP A 73 7.11 -8.15 10.83
CA ASP A 73 8.49 -7.76 11.11
C ASP A 73 9.22 -8.85 11.94
N PRO A 74 10.24 -9.53 11.40
CA PRO A 74 10.75 -9.45 10.02
C PRO A 74 9.96 -10.29 9.02
N LEU A 75 10.02 -9.91 7.74
CA LEU A 75 9.52 -10.70 6.61
C LEU A 75 10.56 -11.79 6.25
N ASN A 76 10.54 -12.89 7.00
CA ASN A 76 11.63 -13.89 6.99
C ASN A 76 11.94 -14.58 5.65
N SER A 77 10.96 -14.74 4.74
CA SER A 77 11.20 -15.40 3.45
C SER A 77 11.81 -14.45 2.43
N ALA A 78 11.84 -13.14 2.71
CA ALA A 78 12.27 -12.14 1.76
C ALA A 78 13.76 -11.82 1.93
N ASN A 79 14.44 -11.63 0.81
CA ASN A 79 15.83 -11.21 0.76
C ASN A 79 15.89 -9.69 0.50
N PRO A 80 16.31 -8.85 1.46
CA PRO A 80 16.43 -7.41 1.25
C PRO A 80 17.47 -7.01 0.20
N SER A 81 18.37 -7.92 -0.17
CA SER A 81 19.47 -7.65 -1.11
C SER A 81 19.29 -8.32 -2.48
N ASP A 82 18.14 -8.93 -2.73
CA ASP A 82 17.87 -9.65 -3.98
C ASP A 82 16.39 -9.54 -4.39
N TRP A 83 16.05 -10.09 -5.55
CA TRP A 83 14.69 -10.15 -6.05
C TRP A 83 13.80 -11.03 -5.16
N ASN A 84 12.56 -10.56 -4.98
CA ASN A 84 11.52 -11.28 -4.26
C ASN A 84 10.29 -11.41 -5.14
N THR A 85 9.62 -12.56 -5.10
CA THR A 85 8.34 -12.76 -5.78
C THR A 85 7.20 -12.44 -4.83
N TRP A 86 6.35 -11.51 -5.26
CA TRP A 86 5.16 -11.08 -4.51
C TRP A 86 3.91 -11.60 -5.22
N LYS A 87 2.97 -12.11 -4.45
CA LYS A 87 1.64 -12.47 -4.96
C LYS A 87 0.58 -11.99 -3.98
N ILE A 88 -0.41 -11.30 -4.50
CA ILE A 88 -1.61 -10.88 -3.77
C ILE A 88 -2.78 -11.59 -4.42
N GLU A 89 -3.56 -12.32 -3.63
CA GLU A 89 -4.82 -12.89 -4.06
C GLU A 89 -5.95 -12.06 -3.51
N VAL A 90 -6.85 -11.60 -4.40
CA VAL A 90 -8.10 -10.94 -4.02
C VAL A 90 -9.23 -11.95 -4.19
N ARG A 91 -9.91 -12.28 -3.10
CA ARG A 91 -10.97 -13.29 -3.03
C ARG A 91 -12.24 -12.66 -2.46
N PRO A 92 -13.41 -13.32 -2.62
CA PRO A 92 -14.65 -12.83 -2.03
C PRO A 92 -14.61 -12.70 -0.50
N ASP A 93 -13.75 -13.48 0.15
CA ASP A 93 -13.55 -13.49 1.60
C ASP A 93 -12.39 -12.60 2.08
N GLY A 94 -11.76 -11.84 1.16
CA GLY A 94 -10.69 -10.91 1.51
C GLY A 94 -9.40 -11.13 0.72
N LEU A 95 -8.26 -10.73 1.30
CA LEU A 95 -6.97 -10.74 0.64
C LEU A 95 -6.00 -11.75 1.27
N ARG A 96 -5.15 -12.35 0.43
CA ARG A 96 -4.04 -13.20 0.88
C ARG A 96 -2.74 -12.70 0.26
N MET A 97 -1.72 -12.49 1.09
CA MET A 97 -0.41 -12.04 0.64
C MET A 97 0.62 -13.16 0.77
N PHE A 98 1.39 -13.36 -0.30
CA PHE A 98 2.45 -14.34 -0.39
C PHE A 98 3.75 -13.67 -0.80
N VAL A 99 4.85 -14.12 -0.18
CA VAL A 99 6.21 -13.69 -0.51
C VAL A 99 7.09 -14.91 -0.67
N ASN A 100 7.71 -15.05 -1.84
CA ASN A 100 8.53 -16.20 -2.22
C ASN A 100 7.79 -17.53 -2.02
N GLY A 101 6.50 -17.55 -2.38
CA GLY A 101 5.62 -18.72 -2.28
C GLY A 101 5.05 -19.00 -0.88
N GLN A 102 5.52 -18.32 0.17
CA GLN A 102 5.01 -18.46 1.53
C GLN A 102 3.90 -17.45 1.80
N GLN A 103 2.76 -17.91 2.34
CA GLN A 103 1.69 -17.03 2.79
C GLN A 103 2.10 -16.31 4.08
N TYR A 104 1.90 -14.99 4.12
CA TYR A 104 2.24 -14.13 5.26
C TYR A 104 1.03 -13.52 5.94
N ALA A 105 -0.01 -13.25 5.17
CA ALA A 105 -1.18 -12.58 5.70
C ALA A 105 -2.45 -13.08 5.06
N THR A 106 -3.50 -13.05 5.87
CA THR A 106 -4.89 -13.09 5.44
C THR A 106 -5.56 -11.86 6.04
N LEU A 107 -6.23 -11.10 5.19
CA LEU A 107 -7.03 -9.96 5.58
C LEU A 107 -8.47 -10.31 5.24
N ASP A 108 -9.31 -10.44 6.26
CA ASP A 108 -10.73 -10.79 6.08
C ASP A 108 -11.60 -9.56 5.80
N ASP A 109 -10.98 -8.38 5.64
CA ASP A 109 -11.64 -7.16 5.20
C ASP A 109 -12.00 -7.28 3.72
N THR A 110 -13.30 -7.15 3.44
CA THR A 110 -13.85 -7.29 2.09
C THR A 110 -14.36 -5.98 1.49
N ARG A 111 -14.08 -4.83 2.10
CA ARG A 111 -14.66 -3.55 1.68
C ARG A 111 -14.29 -3.18 0.23
N TRP A 112 -13.03 -3.36 -0.13
CA TRP A 112 -12.50 -2.93 -1.43
C TRP A 112 -12.18 -4.09 -2.39
N VAL A 113 -12.60 -5.33 -2.08
CA VAL A 113 -12.32 -6.50 -2.95
C VAL A 113 -13.04 -6.46 -4.30
N ASN A 114 -14.10 -5.64 -4.41
CA ASN A 114 -14.86 -5.45 -5.65
C ASN A 114 -14.44 -4.21 -6.45
N ASP A 115 -13.41 -3.49 -6.00
CA ASP A 115 -12.88 -2.29 -6.66
C ASP A 115 -11.52 -2.63 -7.30
N PRO A 116 -11.50 -3.09 -8.57
CA PRO A 116 -10.35 -3.79 -9.16
C PRO A 116 -9.27 -2.83 -9.68
N TYR A 117 -8.77 -1.94 -8.83
CA TYR A 117 -7.62 -1.10 -9.13
C TYR A 117 -6.36 -1.76 -8.59
N PHE A 118 -5.44 -2.12 -9.49
CA PHE A 118 -4.17 -2.75 -9.15
C PHE A 118 -3.03 -1.89 -9.65
N GLY A 119 -2.01 -1.71 -8.83
CA GLY A 119 -0.87 -0.89 -9.19
C GLY A 119 0.30 -1.06 -8.25
N VAL A 120 1.39 -0.41 -8.63
CA VAL A 120 2.58 -0.28 -7.81
C VAL A 120 2.69 1.16 -7.40
N PHE A 121 2.77 1.40 -6.09
CA PHE A 121 2.96 2.73 -5.52
C PHE A 121 4.36 2.80 -4.90
N GLY A 122 5.21 3.66 -5.46
CA GLY A 122 6.53 3.96 -4.91
C GLY A 122 6.47 5.23 -4.06
N SER A 123 6.81 5.13 -2.78
CA SER A 123 6.99 6.28 -1.90
C SER A 123 8.24 6.14 -1.05
N THR A 124 9.02 7.22 -0.94
CA THR A 124 10.12 7.32 0.03
C THR A 124 9.68 8.14 1.24
N ASP A 125 9.90 7.60 2.44
CA ASP A 125 9.88 8.36 3.70
C ASP A 125 11.31 8.81 4.10
N GLU A 126 12.32 8.53 3.28
CA GLU A 126 13.74 8.79 3.57
C GLU A 126 14.26 10.09 2.95
N TYR A 127 15.21 10.70 3.66
CA TYR A 127 15.98 11.86 3.19
C TYR A 127 16.98 11.52 2.07
N SER A 128 17.22 10.23 1.80
CA SER A 128 18.15 9.72 0.80
C SER A 128 17.44 9.10 -0.40
N ASN A 129 18.14 9.06 -1.55
CA ASN A 129 17.61 8.42 -2.76
C ASN A 129 17.48 6.91 -2.57
N SER A 130 16.26 6.44 -2.37
CA SER A 130 15.91 5.02 -2.41
C SER A 130 15.47 4.67 -3.85
N THR A 131 15.91 3.53 -4.36
CA THR A 131 15.51 3.04 -5.69
C THR A 131 14.76 1.73 -5.55
N TRP A 132 13.51 1.69 -6.00
CA TRP A 132 12.76 0.45 -6.15
C TRP A 132 12.86 -0.05 -7.58
N ARG A 133 12.99 -1.37 -7.72
CA ARG A 133 12.94 -2.05 -9.01
C ARG A 133 11.84 -3.08 -8.94
N TRP A 134 11.03 -3.09 -9.99
CA TRP A 134 9.93 -4.02 -10.19
C TRP A 134 10.14 -4.64 -11.56
N ASP A 135 9.93 -5.93 -11.67
CA ASP A 135 9.95 -6.64 -12.94
C ASP A 135 8.79 -7.64 -12.95
N TYR A 136 8.24 -7.91 -14.13
CA TYR A 136 7.10 -8.81 -14.36
C TYR A 136 5.87 -8.54 -13.46
N VAL A 137 5.11 -7.48 -13.76
CA VAL A 137 3.78 -7.24 -13.14
C VAL A 137 2.69 -7.90 -13.98
N GLU A 138 1.95 -8.83 -13.38
CA GLU A 138 0.78 -9.49 -13.99
C GLU A 138 -0.42 -9.37 -13.07
N VAL A 139 -1.59 -9.05 -13.64
CA VAL A 139 -2.89 -9.09 -12.97
C VAL A 139 -3.76 -10.06 -13.75
N ARG A 140 -4.23 -11.11 -13.08
CA ARG A 140 -5.05 -12.15 -13.70
C ARG A 140 -6.14 -12.66 -12.75
N PRO A 141 -7.25 -13.18 -13.27
CA PRO A 141 -8.20 -13.96 -12.47
C PRO A 141 -7.49 -15.10 -11.74
N LEU A 142 -7.90 -15.38 -10.50
CA LEU A 142 -7.21 -16.37 -9.67
C LEU A 142 -7.30 -17.78 -10.23
N ASP A 143 -8.45 -18.18 -10.77
CA ASP A 143 -8.69 -19.43 -11.47
C ASP A 143 -9.99 -19.30 -12.29
N ASN A 144 -10.04 -19.96 -13.45
CA ASN A 144 -11.26 -20.58 -14.00
C ASN A 144 -11.00 -22.09 -14.03
#